data_AF-A0A9E4BSR7-F1
#
_entry.id   AF-A0A9E4BSR7-F1
#
_cell.length_a   1.000
_cell.length_b   1.000
_cell.length_c   1.000
_cell.angle_alpha   90.00
_cell.angle_beta   90.00
_cell.angle_gamma   90.00
#
_symmetry.space_group_name_H-M   'P 1'
#
loop_
_entity.id
_entity.type
_entity.pdbx_description
1 polymer ?
#
loop_
_entity_poly.entity_id
_entity_poly.type
_entity_poly.pdbx_seq_one_letter_code
_entity_poly.pdbx_strand_id
1 'polypeptide(L)' 'CKSRFSEHPRRLRFRRSGLLKDNARVYATHPSHEGYLEHDELDRYATDHGYRIAFDGLALTIDG' A
#
# COMPACT_ATOMS: atom_id res chain seq x y z
N CYS A 1 10.37 15.78 -3.09
CA CYS A 1 9.53 14.70 -2.56
C CYS A 1 9.52 13.59 -3.61
N LYS A 2 10.42 12.60 -3.51
CA LYS A 2 10.43 11.44 -4.41
C LYS A 2 10.24 10.21 -3.55
N SER A 3 9.05 9.64 -3.55
CA SER A 3 8.85 8.32 -2.96
C SER A 3 7.88 7.57 -3.84
N ARG A 4 8.39 7.18 -5.01
CA ARG A 4 7.99 5.93 -5.64
C ARG A 4 8.02 4.88 -4.53
N PHE A 5 6.86 4.40 -4.11
CA PHE A 5 6.69 3.54 -2.94
C PHE A 5 7.53 2.26 -3.15
N SER A 6 8.78 2.31 -2.69
CA SER A 6 9.77 1.23 -2.85
C SER A 6 9.63 0.29 -1.67
N GLU A 7 8.40 -0.19 -1.45
CA GLU A 7 8.11 -1.14 -0.38
C GLU A 7 8.45 -2.57 -0.75
N HIS A 8 8.47 -2.91 -2.04
CA HIS A 8 8.89 -4.23 -2.51
C HIS A 8 10.26 -4.67 -1.94
N PRO A 9 11.35 -3.86 -2.02
CA PRO A 9 12.63 -4.23 -1.39
C PRO A 9 12.56 -4.23 0.15
N ARG A 10 11.70 -3.41 0.77
CA ARG A 10 11.53 -3.34 2.23
C ARG A 10 10.85 -4.59 2.79
N ARG A 11 9.79 -5.07 2.14
CA ARG A 11 9.09 -6.31 2.51
C ARG A 11 10.01 -7.53 2.39
N LEU A 12 10.76 -7.63 1.28
CA LEU A 12 11.73 -8.71 1.10
C LEU A 12 12.81 -8.67 2.18
N ARG A 13 13.31 -7.48 2.52
CA ARG A 13 14.26 -7.28 3.61
C ARG A 13 13.70 -7.74 4.95
N PHE A 14 12.46 -7.35 5.30
CA PHE A 14 11.84 -7.72 6.58
C PHE A 14 11.57 -9.23 6.70
N ARG A 15 11.20 -9.90 5.60
CA ARG A 15 11.11 -11.36 5.56
C ARG A 15 12.48 -12.00 5.78
N ARG A 16 13.51 -11.53 5.06
CA ARG A 16 14.88 -12.08 5.18
C ARG A 16 15.51 -11.85 6.56
N SER A 17 15.10 -10.81 7.27
CA SER A 17 15.56 -10.54 8.64
C SER A 17 14.71 -11.19 9.73
N GLY A 18 13.76 -12.07 9.38
CA GLY A 18 12.90 -12.75 10.36
C GLY A 18 11.96 -11.83 11.14
N LEU A 19 11.71 -10.61 10.64
CA LEU A 19 10.86 -9.61 11.30
C LEU A 19 9.37 -9.79 10.98
N LEU A 20 9.06 -10.63 9.99
CA LEU A 20 7.70 -10.95 9.60
C LEU A 20 7.41 -12.43 9.86
N LYS A 21 6.26 -12.70 10.49
CA LYS A 21 5.69 -14.05 10.54
C LYS A 21 5.37 -14.52 9.12
N ASP A 22 5.32 -15.83 8.91
CA ASP A 22 5.06 -16.43 7.58
C ASP A 22 3.79 -15.88 6.92
N ASN A 23 2.75 -15.67 7.74
CA ASN A 23 1.43 -15.16 7.34
C ASN A 23 1.23 -13.65 7.58
N ALA A 24 2.30 -12.89 7.78
CA ALA A 24 2.20 -11.45 7.99
C ALA A 24 1.73 -10.72 6.71
N ARG A 25 0.83 -9.76 6.90
CA ARG A 25 0.38 -8.81 5.87
C ARG A 25 1.02 -7.45 6.13
N VAL A 26 1.37 -6.75 5.06
CA VAL A 26 1.97 -5.41 5.11
C VAL A 26 0.96 -4.41 4.57
N TYR A 27 0.75 -3.33 5.30
CA TYR A 27 -0.16 -2.24 4.91
C TYR A 27 0.61 -0.92 4.85
N ALA A 28 0.37 -0.19 3.78
CA ALA A 28 0.83 1.18 3.58
C ALA A 28 -0.22 2.16 4.12
N THR A 29 0.18 3.10 4.97
CA THR A 29 -0.71 4.11 5.57
C THR A 29 -0.54 5.51 4.99
N HIS A 30 0.54 5.76 4.26
CA HIS A 30 0.83 7.07 3.67
C HIS A 30 1.27 6.92 2.22
N PRO A 31 0.33 6.67 1.28
CA PRO A 31 0.63 6.73 -0.14
C PRO A 31 1.06 8.16 -0.49
N SER A 32 2.16 8.31 -1.25
CA SER A 32 2.55 9.61 -1.77
C SER A 32 1.45 10.14 -2.70
N HIS A 33 1.27 11.46 -2.79
CA HIS A 33 0.25 12.10 -3.63
C HIS A 33 0.48 11.93 -5.15
N GLU A 34 1.25 10.92 -5.58
CA GLU A 34 1.49 10.61 -6.98
C GLU A 34 0.33 9.77 -7.52
N GLY A 35 -0.55 10.44 -8.27
CA GLY A 35 -1.68 9.81 -8.96
C GLY A 35 -2.94 9.82 -8.11
N TYR A 36 -3.95 10.56 -8.56
CA TYR A 36 -5.31 10.57 -8.00
C TYR A 36 -6.06 9.30 -8.41
N LEU A 37 -5.51 8.13 -8.10
CA LEU A 37 -6.21 6.86 -8.31
C LEU A 37 -7.21 6.68 -7.17
N GLU A 38 -8.37 6.11 -7.51
CA GLU A 38 -9.34 5.70 -6.50
C GLU A 38 -8.71 4.63 -5.59
N HIS A 39 -9.22 4.54 -4.35
CA HIS A 39 -8.69 3.59 -3.36
C HIS A 39 -8.57 2.16 -3.93
N ASP A 40 -9.60 1.69 -4.62
CA ASP A 40 -9.64 0.35 -5.19
C ASP A 40 -8.57 0.12 -6.27
N GLU A 41 -8.27 1.13 -7.07
CA GLU A 41 -7.25 1.05 -8.12
C GLU A 41 -5.86 0.99 -7.48
N LEU A 42 -5.65 1.76 -6.42
CA LEU A 42 -4.41 1.78 -5.67
C LEU A 42 -4.20 0.48 -4.86
N ASP A 43 -5.25 -0.09 -4.24
CA ASP A 43 -5.15 -1.37 -3.50
C ASP A 43 -4.88 -2.55 -4.45
N ARG A 44 -5.44 -2.54 -5.66
CA ARG A 44 -5.10 -3.54 -6.70
C ARG A 44 -3.62 -3.46 -7.08
N TYR A 45 -3.13 -2.27 -7.40
CA TYR A 45 -1.72 -2.06 -7.71
C TYR A 45 -0.81 -2.49 -6.55
N ALA A 46 -1.16 -2.12 -5.31
CA ALA A 46 -0.41 -2.49 -4.11
C ALA A 46 -0.37 -4.02 -3.91
N THR A 47 -1.50 -4.68 -4.12
CA THR A 47 -1.65 -6.14 -3.98
C THR A 47 -0.71 -6.88 -4.94
N ASP A 48 -0.63 -6.44 -6.19
CA ASP A 48 0.30 -6.99 -7.19
C ASP A 48 1.77 -6.86 -6.75
N HIS A 49 2.07 -5.91 -5.86
CA HIS A 49 3.41 -5.66 -5.32
C HIS A 49 3.62 -6.27 -3.91
N GLY A 50 2.63 -6.97 -3.37
CA GLY A 50 2.72 -7.73 -2.12
C GLY A 50 2.42 -6.95 -0.84
N TYR A 51 1.80 -5.78 -0.95
CA TYR A 51 1.30 -4.99 0.18
C TYR A 51 -0.15 -4.54 -0.07
N ARG A 52 -0.78 -3.90 0.90
CA ARG A 52 -2.14 -3.36 0.77
C ARG A 52 -2.16 -1.89 1.17
N ILE A 53 -3.18 -1.16 0.74
CA ILE A 53 -3.41 0.21 1.19
C ILE A 53 -4.36 0.18 2.40
N ALA A 54 -3.98 0.85 3.48
CA ALA A 54 -4.88 1.01 4.61
C ALA A 54 -6.06 1.90 4.23
N PHE A 55 -7.27 1.46 4.56
CA PHE A 55 -8.52 2.17 4.30
C PHE A 55 -9.35 2.18 5.58
N ASP A 56 -9.78 3.36 5.99
CA ASP A 56 -10.58 3.59 7.19
C ASP A 56 -12.09 3.59 6.93
N GLY A 57 -12.51 3.45 5.66
CA GLY A 57 -13.91 3.47 5.26
C GLY A 57 -14.43 4.85 4.85
N LEU A 58 -13.60 5.90 4.85
CA LEU A 58 -14.02 7.21 4.36
C LEU A 58 -14.26 7.18 2.86
N ALA A 59 -15.52 7.38 2.46
CA ALA A 59 -15.92 7.50 1.06
C ALA A 59 -16.61 8.86 0.84
N LEU A 60 -16.28 9.51 -0.27
CA LEU A 60 -16.95 10.73 -0.71
C LEU A 60 -17.86 10.38 -1.89
N THR A 61 -19.08 10.90 -1.88
CA THR A 61 -19.97 10.87 -3.03
C THR A 61 -20.08 12.30 -3.56
N ILE A 62 -19.87 12.48 -4.87
CA ILE A 62 -20.05 13.77 -5.51
C ILE A 62 -21.42 13.73 -6.16
N ASP A 63 -22.37 14.43 -5.55
CA ASP A 63 -23.68 14.68 -6.14
C ASP A 63 -23.56 15.85 -7.11
N GLY A 64 -23.99 15.65 -8.35
CA GLY A 64 -23.95 16.65 -9.44
C GLY A 64 -25.17 17.55 -9.50
#